data_AF-A0A7C7N615-F1
#
_entry.id   AF-A0A7C7N615-F1
#
_cell.length_a   1.000
_cell.length_b   1.000
_cell.length_c   1.000
_cell.angle_alpha   90.00
_cell.angle_beta   90.00
_cell.angle_gamma   90.00
#
_symmetry.space_group_name_H-M   'P 1'
#
loop_
_entity.id
_entity.type
_entity.pdbx_description
1 polymer ?
#
loop_
_entity_poly.entity_id
_entity_poly.type
_entity_poly.pdbx_seq_one_letter_code
_entity_poly.pdbx_strand_id
1 'polypeptide(L)'
;MEMLEFFRSFLNFIGRILMYFWTSFFQDTGSFFKIVAEAPFSSIFELLIVLFLVGVALTILIGTVRSVAGFSVMPLIQAVENYTRFFAWIGAWGFTLLMMSMVFEVISRYFLGAPTKWAFEVAYMLMGTSFMFGIAYCMQMRRHVRVDFLYDNLGLKSRSIIDLFGFLILLPMILWLCAGLWEYFHQAYKVNELSGESAWNPIIWPFKFTFVIGFVLLLMQTIAEVMKCILVLSKPRVLEAEGEETIG
;
A
#
# COMPACT_ATOMS: atom_id res chain seq x y z
N MET A 1 -27.22 26.21 1.82
CA MET A 1 -26.37 26.81 0.76
C MET A 1 -24.92 26.39 0.95
N GLU A 2 -24.35 26.55 2.15
CA GLU A 2 -22.98 26.17 2.50
C GLU A 2 -22.61 24.69 2.25
N MET A 3 -23.52 23.74 2.53
CA MET A 3 -23.22 22.30 2.34
C MET A 3 -23.05 21.92 0.85
N LEU A 4 -23.82 22.54 -0.04
CA LEU A 4 -23.70 22.31 -1.50
C LEU A 4 -22.41 22.94 -2.05
N GLU A 5 -22.00 24.10 -1.53
CA GLU A 5 -20.73 24.73 -1.89
C GLU A 5 -19.53 23.93 -1.39
N PHE A 6 -19.59 23.41 -0.16
CA PHE A 6 -18.59 22.48 0.35
C PHE A 6 -18.46 21.26 -0.56
N PHE A 7 -19.58 20.61 -0.91
CA PHE A 7 -19.57 19.43 -1.78
C PHE A 7 -19.02 19.74 -3.16
N ARG A 8 -19.36 20.89 -3.74
CA ARG A 8 -18.81 21.35 -5.02
C ARG A 8 -17.31 21.60 -4.94
N SER A 9 -16.84 22.25 -3.86
CA SER A 9 -15.42 22.50 -3.61
C SER A 9 -14.65 21.18 -3.45
N PHE A 10 -15.20 20.24 -2.70
CA PHE A 10 -14.64 18.90 -2.49
C PHE A 10 -14.55 18.10 -3.80
N LEU A 11 -15.60 18.09 -4.61
CA LEU A 11 -15.57 17.44 -5.92
C LEU A 11 -14.56 18.09 -6.88
N ASN A 12 -14.45 19.41 -6.87
CA ASN A 12 -13.43 20.13 -7.64
C ASN A 12 -12.01 19.76 -7.18
N PHE A 13 -11.81 19.63 -5.87
CA PHE A 13 -10.54 19.17 -5.29
C PHE A 13 -10.20 17.74 -5.74
N ILE A 14 -11.15 16.80 -5.67
CA ILE A 14 -10.98 15.44 -6.20
C ILE A 14 -10.63 15.48 -7.70
N GLY A 15 -11.34 16.29 -8.49
CA GLY A 15 -11.07 16.45 -9.92
C GLY A 15 -9.63 16.90 -10.19
N ARG A 16 -9.11 17.83 -9.38
CA ARG A 16 -7.70 18.26 -9.45
C ARG A 16 -6.73 17.15 -9.08
N ILE A 17 -7.03 16.36 -8.05
CA ILE A 17 -6.20 15.20 -7.67
C ILE A 17 -6.16 14.18 -8.80
N LEU A 18 -7.31 13.83 -9.36
CA LEU A 18 -7.39 12.86 -10.46
C LEU A 18 -6.64 13.37 -11.69
N MET A 19 -6.76 14.66 -12.00
CA MET A 19 -6.00 15.29 -13.08
C MET A 19 -4.50 15.26 -12.82
N TYR A 20 -4.06 15.62 -11.61
CA TYR A 20 -2.64 15.55 -11.23
C TYR A 20 -2.13 14.12 -11.29
N PHE A 21 -2.85 13.15 -10.72
CA PHE A 21 -2.50 11.74 -10.81
C PHE A 21 -2.37 11.30 -12.28
N TRP A 22 -3.33 11.67 -13.12
CA TRP A 22 -3.30 11.35 -14.54
C TRP A 22 -2.07 11.94 -15.23
N THR A 23 -1.81 13.25 -15.06
CA THR A 23 -0.68 13.91 -15.70
C THR A 23 0.65 13.35 -15.20
N SER A 24 0.84 13.29 -13.88
CA SER A 24 2.09 12.85 -13.25
C SER A 24 2.40 11.40 -13.54
N PHE A 25 1.40 10.53 -13.44
CA PHE A 25 1.58 9.12 -13.73
C PHE A 25 1.87 8.93 -15.22
N PHE A 26 0.96 9.29 -16.13
CA PHE A 26 1.10 8.91 -17.54
C PHE A 26 2.22 9.65 -18.29
N GLN A 27 2.56 10.89 -17.93
CA GLN A 27 3.58 11.67 -18.62
C GLN A 27 4.97 11.02 -18.51
N ASP A 28 5.34 10.57 -17.31
CA ASP A 28 6.67 10.01 -17.03
C ASP A 28 6.71 8.48 -17.19
N THR A 29 5.58 7.82 -16.94
CA THR A 29 5.45 6.35 -16.99
C THR A 29 5.76 5.75 -18.37
N GLY A 30 5.40 6.45 -19.45
CA GLY A 30 5.65 5.96 -20.82
C GLY A 30 7.13 5.83 -21.15
N SER A 31 7.99 6.71 -20.61
CA SER A 31 9.44 6.62 -20.81
C SER A 31 10.06 5.51 -19.95
N PHE A 32 9.62 5.40 -18.70
CA PHE A 32 10.04 4.34 -17.79
C PHE A 32 9.74 2.94 -18.35
N PHE A 33 8.51 2.69 -18.80
CA PHE A 33 8.16 1.38 -19.36
C PHE A 33 8.90 1.05 -20.65
N LYS A 34 9.28 2.04 -21.46
CA LYS A 34 10.14 1.80 -22.62
C LYS A 34 11.52 1.31 -22.22
N ILE A 35 12.14 1.98 -21.23
CA ILE A 35 13.45 1.56 -20.69
C ILE A 35 13.39 0.14 -20.15
N VAL A 36 12.36 -0.16 -19.35
CA VAL A 36 12.14 -1.50 -18.80
C VAL A 36 11.81 -2.53 -19.88
N ALA A 37 11.07 -2.18 -20.93
CA ALA A 37 10.74 -3.10 -22.02
C ALA A 37 11.93 -3.39 -22.94
N GLU A 38 12.83 -2.42 -23.13
CA GLU A 38 14.04 -2.56 -23.96
C GLU A 38 15.16 -3.32 -23.22
N ALA A 39 15.24 -3.22 -21.89
CA ALA A 39 16.25 -3.92 -21.08
C ALA A 39 15.68 -4.54 -19.78
N PRO A 40 14.72 -5.49 -19.86
CA PRO A 40 13.92 -5.97 -18.72
C PRO A 40 14.69 -6.70 -17.60
N PHE A 41 16.01 -6.86 -17.71
CA PHE A 41 16.84 -7.58 -16.76
C PHE A 41 18.22 -6.95 -16.58
N SER A 42 18.36 -5.65 -16.85
CA SER A 42 19.64 -4.96 -16.64
C SER A 42 20.05 -4.94 -15.17
N SER A 43 19.06 -4.95 -14.26
CA SER A 43 19.23 -5.10 -12.83
C SER A 43 18.17 -6.03 -12.22
N ILE A 44 18.52 -6.68 -11.11
CA ILE A 44 17.57 -7.50 -10.32
C ILE A 44 16.37 -6.66 -9.83
N PHE A 45 16.56 -5.36 -9.62
CA PHE A 45 15.52 -4.46 -9.14
C PHE A 45 14.46 -4.17 -10.19
N GLU A 46 14.84 -3.98 -11.46
CA GLU A 46 13.87 -3.82 -12.55
C GLU A 46 13.00 -5.07 -12.73
N LEU A 47 13.60 -6.26 -12.59
CA LEU A 47 12.86 -7.50 -12.57
C LEU A 47 11.82 -7.53 -11.44
N LEU A 48 12.18 -7.09 -10.23
CA LEU A 48 11.25 -7.02 -9.10
C LEU A 48 10.10 -6.04 -9.37
N ILE A 49 10.37 -4.91 -10.03
CA ILE A 49 9.33 -3.95 -10.45
C ILE A 49 8.34 -4.63 -11.41
N VAL A 50 8.84 -5.30 -12.46
CA VAL A 50 8.01 -5.99 -13.44
C VAL A 50 7.18 -7.09 -12.77
N LEU A 51 7.80 -7.91 -11.91
CA LEU A 51 7.10 -8.96 -11.17
C LEU A 51 6.01 -8.39 -10.25
N PHE A 52 6.26 -7.25 -9.60
CA PHE A 52 5.24 -6.57 -8.81
C PHE A 52 4.06 -6.13 -9.68
N LEU A 53 4.31 -5.43 -10.79
CA LEU A 53 3.25 -4.95 -11.67
C LEU A 53 2.43 -6.08 -12.30
N VAL A 54 3.11 -7.16 -12.73
CA VAL A 54 2.46 -8.38 -13.21
C VAL A 54 1.64 -9.03 -12.09
N GLY A 55 2.17 -9.08 -10.86
CA GLY A 55 1.46 -9.59 -9.69
C GLY A 55 0.17 -8.80 -9.40
N VAL A 56 0.21 -7.47 -9.46
CA VAL A 56 -0.97 -6.60 -9.34
C VAL A 56 -1.98 -6.91 -10.44
N ALA A 57 -1.54 -6.93 -11.71
CA ALA A 57 -2.41 -7.21 -12.86
C ALA A 57 -3.06 -8.59 -12.77
N LEU A 58 -2.30 -9.63 -12.41
CA LEU A 58 -2.80 -10.99 -12.23
C LEU A 58 -3.79 -11.07 -11.07
N THR A 59 -3.52 -10.39 -9.95
CA THR A 59 -4.43 -10.37 -8.80
C THR A 59 -5.78 -9.77 -9.18
N ILE A 60 -5.77 -8.64 -9.88
CA ILE A 60 -6.99 -7.99 -10.37
C ILE A 60 -7.70 -8.86 -11.40
N LEU A 61 -6.97 -9.43 -12.37
CA LEU A 61 -7.54 -10.26 -13.43
C LEU A 61 -8.18 -11.53 -12.86
N ILE A 62 -7.43 -12.31 -12.07
CA ILE A 62 -7.92 -13.56 -11.46
C ILE A 62 -9.09 -13.26 -10.52
N GLY A 63 -8.98 -12.20 -9.71
CA GLY A 63 -10.05 -11.76 -8.81
C GLY A 63 -11.33 -11.40 -9.57
N THR A 64 -11.20 -10.67 -10.68
CA THR A 64 -12.34 -10.25 -11.52
C THR A 64 -12.97 -11.45 -12.23
N VAL A 65 -12.17 -12.31 -12.85
CA VAL A 65 -12.67 -13.52 -13.53
C VAL A 65 -13.43 -14.42 -12.56
N ARG A 66 -12.88 -14.67 -11.37
CA ARG A 66 -13.56 -15.46 -10.33
C ARG A 66 -14.81 -14.77 -9.79
N SER A 67 -14.77 -13.44 -9.66
CA SER A 67 -15.91 -12.64 -9.21
C SER A 67 -17.09 -12.70 -10.19
N VAL A 68 -16.80 -12.61 -11.49
CA VAL A 68 -17.80 -12.75 -12.56
C VAL A 68 -18.35 -14.17 -12.60
N ALA A 69 -17.49 -15.20 -12.54
CA ALA A 69 -17.93 -16.60 -12.54
C ALA A 69 -18.80 -16.97 -11.32
N GLY A 70 -18.48 -16.41 -10.15
CA GLY A 70 -19.20 -16.65 -8.90
C GLY A 70 -20.29 -15.63 -8.57
N PHE A 71 -20.61 -14.69 -9.48
CA PHE A 71 -21.54 -13.57 -9.28
C PHE A 71 -21.43 -12.88 -7.91
N SER A 72 -20.21 -12.76 -7.38
CA SER A 72 -19.93 -12.24 -6.05
C SER A 72 -18.63 -11.47 -6.06
N VAL A 73 -18.53 -10.36 -5.31
CA VAL A 73 -17.30 -9.55 -5.23
C VAL A 73 -16.26 -10.12 -4.25
N MET A 74 -16.64 -11.14 -3.47
CA MET A 74 -15.80 -11.74 -2.44
C MET A 74 -14.49 -12.36 -2.99
N PRO A 75 -14.46 -13.06 -4.13
CA PRO A 75 -13.21 -13.59 -4.69
C PRO A 75 -12.21 -12.49 -5.05
N LEU A 76 -12.68 -11.31 -5.49
CA LEU A 76 -11.81 -10.17 -5.78
C LEU A 76 -11.21 -9.59 -4.49
N ILE A 77 -12.03 -9.41 -3.46
CA ILE A 77 -11.58 -8.97 -2.13
C ILE A 77 -10.51 -9.93 -1.59
N GLN A 78 -10.77 -11.23 -1.62
CA GLN A 78 -9.84 -12.25 -1.15
C GLN A 78 -8.52 -12.26 -1.94
N ALA A 79 -8.57 -12.04 -3.25
CA ALA A 79 -7.37 -11.93 -4.07
C ALA A 79 -6.47 -10.77 -3.62
N VAL A 80 -7.06 -9.58 -3.42
CA VAL A 80 -6.37 -8.38 -2.92
C VAL A 80 -5.79 -8.61 -1.51
N GLU A 81 -6.58 -9.22 -0.63
CA GLU A 81 -6.18 -9.52 0.74
C GLU A 81 -5.02 -10.51 0.83
N ASN A 82 -5.02 -11.54 -0.03
CA ASN A 82 -3.94 -12.51 -0.09
C ASN A 82 -2.66 -11.88 -0.63
N TYR A 83 -2.77 -11.00 -1.63
CA TYR A 83 -1.64 -10.27 -2.17
C TYR A 83 -1.04 -9.30 -1.12
N THR A 84 -1.90 -8.58 -0.39
CA THR A 84 -1.49 -7.73 0.73
C THR A 84 -0.77 -8.53 1.83
N ARG A 85 -1.31 -9.70 2.20
CA ARG A 85 -0.69 -10.59 3.19
C ARG A 85 0.66 -11.14 2.74
N PHE A 86 0.82 -11.44 1.46
CA PHE A 86 2.09 -11.87 0.90
C PHE A 86 3.20 -10.81 1.10
N PHE A 87 2.91 -9.54 0.80
CA PHE A 87 3.86 -8.45 1.07
C PHE A 87 4.11 -8.24 2.56
N ALA A 88 3.08 -8.38 3.40
CA ALA A 88 3.25 -8.31 4.85
C ALA A 88 4.25 -9.36 5.38
N TRP A 89 4.22 -10.58 4.83
CA TRP A 89 5.21 -11.61 5.14
C TRP A 89 6.63 -11.21 4.70
N ILE A 90 6.79 -10.62 3.52
CA ILE A 90 8.09 -10.10 3.07
C ILE A 90 8.58 -9.03 4.04
N GLY A 91 7.72 -8.10 4.47
CA GLY A 91 8.04 -7.07 5.45
C GLY A 91 8.43 -7.65 6.82
N ALA A 92 7.72 -8.68 7.29
CA ALA A 92 8.05 -9.36 8.54
C ALA A 92 9.45 -10.00 8.50
N TRP A 93 9.81 -10.66 7.39
CA TRP A 93 11.17 -11.16 7.18
C TRP A 93 12.21 -10.04 7.08
N GLY A 94 11.86 -8.92 6.43
CA GLY A 94 12.69 -7.72 6.39
C GLY A 94 13.05 -7.18 7.78
N PHE A 95 12.08 -7.16 8.70
CA PHE A 95 12.31 -6.75 10.09
C PHE A 95 13.25 -7.71 10.83
N THR A 96 13.12 -9.02 10.59
CA THR A 96 14.04 -10.02 11.15
C THR A 96 15.47 -9.81 10.62
N LEU A 97 15.64 -9.57 9.32
CA LEU A 97 16.94 -9.26 8.72
C LEU A 97 17.55 -7.96 9.26
N LEU A 98 16.72 -6.94 9.51
CA LEU A 98 17.12 -5.72 10.19
C LEU A 98 17.68 -6.02 11.57
N MET A 99 16.97 -6.83 12.37
CA MET A 99 17.43 -7.19 13.71
C MET A 99 18.79 -7.90 13.65
N MET A 100 18.94 -8.87 12.74
CA MET A 100 20.22 -9.57 12.54
C MET A 100 21.35 -8.62 12.14
N SER A 101 21.08 -7.68 11.22
CA SER A 101 22.02 -6.64 10.80
C SER A 101 22.50 -5.78 11.97
N MET A 102 21.57 -5.34 12.83
CA MET A 102 21.90 -4.51 13.99
C MET A 102 22.68 -5.29 15.06
N VAL A 103 22.33 -6.56 15.30
CA VAL A 103 23.10 -7.43 16.20
C VAL A 103 24.52 -7.63 15.66
N PHE A 104 24.66 -7.86 14.36
CA PHE A 104 25.97 -7.97 13.71
C PHE A 104 26.80 -6.70 13.87
N GLU A 105 26.21 -5.52 13.66
CA GLU A 105 26.91 -4.24 13.83
C GLU A 105 27.39 -4.04 15.27
N VAL A 106 26.56 -4.35 16.27
CA VAL A 106 26.95 -4.27 17.69
C VAL A 106 28.12 -5.23 17.96
N ILE A 107 28.06 -6.47 17.46
CA ILE A 107 29.15 -7.44 17.63
C ILE A 107 30.44 -6.92 16.97
N SER A 108 30.34 -6.50 15.71
CA SER A 108 31.49 -6.04 14.92
C SER A 108 32.17 -4.82 15.56
N ARG A 109 31.37 -3.87 16.06
CA ARG A 109 31.86 -2.65 16.69
C ARG A 109 32.54 -2.91 18.03
N TYR A 110 31.91 -3.68 18.92
CA TYR A 110 32.38 -3.80 20.30
C TYR A 110 33.30 -4.99 20.54
N PHE A 111 33.13 -6.09 19.81
CA PHE A 111 33.96 -7.30 19.98
C PHE A 111 35.10 -7.39 18.97
N LEU A 112 34.87 -6.96 17.72
CA LEU A 112 35.89 -7.02 16.66
C LEU A 112 36.65 -5.70 16.47
N GLY A 113 36.19 -4.61 17.11
CA GLY A 113 36.78 -3.28 16.93
C GLY A 113 36.67 -2.73 15.50
N ALA A 114 35.78 -3.29 14.68
CA ALA A 114 35.64 -3.00 13.26
C ALA A 114 34.19 -2.60 12.94
N PRO A 115 33.80 -1.32 13.09
CA PRO A 115 32.43 -0.89 12.78
C PRO A 115 32.14 -1.05 11.29
N THR A 116 30.92 -1.48 10.94
CA THR A 116 30.55 -1.64 9.54
C THR A 116 30.09 -0.31 8.94
N LYS A 117 30.35 -0.13 7.64
CA LYS A 117 29.93 1.08 6.91
C LYS A 117 28.49 1.00 6.39
N TRP A 118 27.92 -0.21 6.30
CA TRP A 118 26.66 -0.49 5.61
C TRP A 118 25.47 -0.71 6.55
N ALA A 119 25.69 -1.12 7.81
CA ALA A 119 24.61 -1.55 8.68
C ALA A 119 23.56 -0.47 8.95
N PHE A 120 23.98 0.79 9.07
CA PHE A 120 23.07 1.92 9.27
C PHE A 120 22.08 2.07 8.10
N GLU A 121 22.57 2.05 6.87
CA GLU A 121 21.75 2.18 5.66
C GLU A 121 20.78 1.01 5.52
N VAL A 122 21.31 -0.21 5.64
CA VAL A 122 20.51 -1.43 5.56
C VAL A 122 19.41 -1.43 6.63
N ALA A 123 19.72 -0.97 7.85
CA ALA A 123 18.73 -0.92 8.94
C ALA A 123 17.57 0.02 8.63
N TYR A 124 17.81 1.28 8.27
CA TYR A 124 16.68 2.19 8.03
C TYR A 124 15.92 1.82 6.74
N MET A 125 16.62 1.32 5.70
CA MET A 125 15.98 0.87 4.46
C MET A 125 15.06 -0.33 4.71
N LEU A 126 15.53 -1.32 5.47
CA LEU A 126 14.71 -2.48 5.86
C LEU A 126 13.56 -2.06 6.78
N MET A 127 13.79 -1.11 7.69
CA MET A 127 12.74 -0.60 8.58
C MET A 127 11.61 0.04 7.77
N GLY A 128 11.97 0.98 6.87
CA GLY A 128 11.01 1.65 6.01
C GLY A 128 10.28 0.69 5.08
N THR A 129 11.01 -0.26 4.48
CA THR A 129 10.41 -1.30 3.61
C THR A 129 9.39 -2.15 4.38
N SER A 130 9.76 -2.60 5.58
CA SER A 130 8.88 -3.42 6.42
C SER A 130 7.63 -2.66 6.82
N PHE A 131 7.76 -1.37 7.15
CA PHE A 131 6.61 -0.50 7.45
C PHE A 131 5.71 -0.35 6.23
N MET A 132 6.26 -0.03 5.05
CA MET A 132 5.47 0.17 3.83
C MET A 132 4.69 -1.06 3.43
N PHE A 133 5.26 -2.26 3.57
CA PHE A 133 4.56 -3.51 3.30
C PHE A 133 3.54 -3.88 4.39
N GLY A 134 3.70 -3.36 5.61
CA GLY A 134 2.79 -3.55 6.73
C GLY A 134 1.57 -2.63 6.74
N ILE A 135 1.64 -1.44 6.11
CA ILE A 135 0.55 -0.43 6.16
C ILE A 135 -0.77 -1.00 5.62
N ALA A 136 -0.76 -1.62 4.44
CA ALA A 136 -1.96 -2.21 3.84
C ALA A 136 -2.50 -3.38 4.68
N TYR A 137 -1.61 -4.18 5.28
CA TYR A 137 -2.00 -5.28 6.15
C TYR A 137 -2.62 -4.81 7.48
N CYS A 138 -2.13 -3.69 8.03
CA CYS A 138 -2.75 -3.05 9.20
C CYS A 138 -4.19 -2.60 8.89
N MET A 139 -4.42 -2.06 7.69
CA MET A 139 -5.75 -1.70 7.19
C MET A 139 -6.64 -2.94 7.07
N GLN A 140 -6.14 -4.03 6.47
CA GLN A 140 -6.85 -5.31 6.35
C GLN A 140 -7.27 -5.86 7.73
N MET A 141 -6.39 -5.79 8.72
CA MET A 141 -6.65 -6.24 10.09
C MET A 141 -7.47 -5.24 10.92
N ARG A 142 -7.84 -4.09 10.33
CA ARG A 142 -8.62 -3.03 10.98
C ARG A 142 -7.98 -2.49 12.27
N ARG A 143 -6.65 -2.57 12.40
CA ARG A 143 -5.90 -2.22 13.62
C ARG A 143 -5.43 -0.76 13.70
N HIS A 144 -5.97 0.13 12.86
CA HIS A 144 -5.80 1.56 13.08
C HIS A 144 -6.43 1.96 14.42
N VAL A 145 -5.83 2.92 15.12
CA VAL A 145 -6.38 3.45 16.38
C VAL A 145 -7.77 4.02 16.07
N ARG A 146 -8.81 3.39 16.63
CA ARG A 146 -10.20 3.81 16.51
C ARG A 146 -10.69 4.24 17.89
N VAL A 147 -11.69 5.11 17.92
CA VAL A 147 -12.40 5.43 19.17
C VAL A 147 -13.44 4.34 19.37
N ASP A 148 -13.03 3.26 20.03
CA ASP A 148 -13.81 2.02 20.10
C ASP A 148 -15.16 2.20 20.83
N PHE A 149 -15.21 3.01 21.90
CA PHE A 149 -16.41 3.20 22.71
C PHE A 149 -17.63 3.74 21.93
N LEU A 150 -17.42 4.65 20.97
CA LEU A 150 -18.52 5.21 20.20
C LEU A 150 -18.91 4.29 19.03
N TYR A 151 -17.93 3.57 18.48
CA TYR A 151 -18.12 2.68 17.34
C TYR A 151 -18.83 1.37 17.73
N ASP A 152 -18.50 0.82 18.90
CA ASP A 152 -19.04 -0.46 19.39
C ASP A 152 -20.52 -0.38 19.80
N ASN A 153 -21.05 0.82 20.03
CA ASN A 153 -22.46 1.02 20.32
C ASN A 153 -23.34 1.23 19.06
N LEU A 154 -22.73 1.28 17.86
CA LEU A 154 -23.45 1.47 16.61
C LEU A 154 -23.87 0.14 15.99
N GLY A 155 -25.03 0.11 15.33
CA GLY A 155 -25.44 -1.04 14.51
C GLY A 155 -24.55 -1.22 13.27
N LEU A 156 -24.55 -2.43 12.69
CA LEU A 156 -23.72 -2.82 11.54
C LEU A 156 -23.83 -1.85 10.35
N LYS A 157 -25.05 -1.35 10.08
CA LYS A 157 -25.28 -0.35 9.02
C LYS A 157 -24.58 0.97 9.30
N SER A 158 -24.77 1.53 10.49
CA SER A 158 -24.20 2.83 10.87
C SER A 158 -22.67 2.78 10.87
N ARG A 159 -22.08 1.68 11.37
CA ARG A 159 -20.63 1.42 11.28
C ARG A 159 -20.15 1.43 9.83
N SER A 160 -20.86 0.71 8.95
CA SER A 160 -20.49 0.60 7.54
C SER A 160 -20.62 1.92 6.77
N ILE A 161 -21.57 2.79 7.13
CA ILE A 161 -21.71 4.13 6.56
C ILE A 161 -20.53 5.01 6.97
N ILE A 162 -20.15 4.98 8.26
CA ILE A 162 -19.01 5.75 8.77
C ILE A 162 -17.71 5.30 8.13
N ASP A 163 -17.48 3.98 8.07
CA ASP A 163 -16.30 3.40 7.43
C ASP A 163 -16.26 3.80 5.94
N LEU A 164 -17.38 3.67 5.22
CA LEU A 164 -17.48 4.06 3.81
C LEU A 164 -17.13 5.54 3.60
N PHE A 165 -17.65 6.43 4.44
CA PHE A 165 -17.34 7.86 4.36
C PHE A 165 -15.85 8.12 4.63
N GLY A 166 -15.28 7.46 5.65
CA GLY A 166 -13.85 7.53 5.95
C GLY A 166 -12.98 7.08 4.77
N PHE A 167 -13.33 5.97 4.11
CA PHE A 167 -12.62 5.49 2.94
C PHE A 167 -12.77 6.40 1.72
N LEU A 168 -13.95 7.00 1.52
CA LEU A 168 -14.17 7.96 0.42
C LEU A 168 -13.32 9.23 0.57
N ILE A 169 -13.04 9.66 1.80
CA ILE A 169 -12.10 10.76 2.06
C ILE A 169 -10.64 10.29 1.89
N LEU A 170 -10.34 9.07 2.31
CA LEU A 170 -8.99 8.51 2.26
C LEU A 170 -8.53 8.22 0.82
N LEU A 171 -9.43 7.77 -0.07
CA LEU A 171 -9.08 7.38 -1.44
C LEU A 171 -8.40 8.50 -2.25
N PRO A 172 -8.93 9.74 -2.33
CA PRO A 172 -8.24 10.84 -3.00
C PRO A 172 -6.87 11.15 -2.40
N MET A 173 -6.72 11.07 -1.08
CA MET A 173 -5.43 11.28 -0.40
C MET A 173 -4.41 10.23 -0.82
N ILE A 174 -4.80 8.95 -0.83
CA ILE A 174 -3.92 7.86 -1.27
C ILE A 174 -3.55 8.02 -2.75
N LEU A 175 -4.51 8.35 -3.62
CA LEU A 175 -4.25 8.57 -5.04
C LEU A 175 -3.24 9.70 -5.27
N TRP A 176 -3.42 10.83 -4.59
CA TRP A 176 -2.47 11.94 -4.65
C TRP A 176 -1.07 11.51 -4.20
N LEU A 177 -0.98 10.76 -3.11
CA LEU A 177 0.29 10.28 -2.56
C LEU A 177 0.96 9.24 -3.47
N CYS A 178 0.21 8.36 -4.12
CA CYS A 178 0.73 7.45 -5.14
C CYS A 178 1.39 8.21 -6.30
N ALA A 179 0.79 9.30 -6.78
CA ALA A 179 1.38 10.14 -7.83
C ALA A 179 2.68 10.81 -7.38
N GLY A 180 2.67 11.43 -6.19
CA GLY A 180 3.88 12.07 -5.65
C GLY A 180 5.01 11.08 -5.38
N LEU A 181 4.69 9.88 -4.87
CA LEU A 181 5.68 8.83 -4.64
C LEU A 181 6.23 8.24 -5.94
N TRP A 182 5.42 8.17 -6.99
CA TRP A 182 5.90 7.79 -8.32
C TRP A 182 6.91 8.79 -8.87
N GLU A 183 6.62 10.09 -8.80
CA GLU A 183 7.56 11.14 -9.20
C GLU A 183 8.84 11.09 -8.36
N TYR A 184 8.72 10.92 -7.04
CA TYR A 184 9.83 10.82 -6.11
C TYR A 184 10.76 9.64 -6.42
N PHE A 185 10.19 8.47 -6.72
CA PHE A 185 10.94 7.30 -7.17
C PHE A 185 11.58 7.55 -8.55
N HIS A 186 10.82 8.08 -9.51
CA HIS A 186 11.26 8.21 -10.89
C HIS A 186 12.43 9.20 -11.03
N GLN A 187 12.41 10.30 -10.27
CA GLN A 187 13.54 11.24 -10.22
C GLN A 187 14.79 10.56 -9.68
N ALA A 188 14.67 9.79 -8.58
CA ALA A 188 15.78 9.05 -7.99
C ALA A 188 16.37 7.99 -8.93
N TYR A 189 15.50 7.32 -9.70
CA TYR A 189 15.89 6.34 -10.71
C TYR A 189 16.67 6.99 -11.87
N LYS A 190 16.18 8.12 -12.40
CA LYS A 190 16.80 8.84 -13.53
C LYS A 190 18.25 9.24 -13.25
N VAL A 191 18.56 9.65 -12.02
CA VAL A 191 19.89 10.15 -11.65
C VAL A 191 20.75 9.14 -10.90
N ASN A 192 20.25 7.90 -10.70
CA ASN A 192 20.84 6.93 -9.78
C ASN A 192 21.23 7.58 -8.44
N GLU A 193 20.25 8.21 -7.82
CA GLU A 193 20.44 8.94 -6.57
C GLU A 193 21.06 8.02 -5.50
N LEU A 194 22.06 8.56 -4.80
CA LEU A 194 22.74 7.89 -3.69
C LEU A 194 22.16 8.39 -2.37
N SER A 195 22.22 7.59 -1.30
CA SER A 195 21.59 7.94 -0.02
C SER A 195 22.09 9.25 0.60
N GLY A 196 23.40 9.50 0.53
CA GLY A 196 24.07 10.63 1.18
C GLY A 196 24.25 10.50 2.70
N GLU A 197 23.76 9.42 3.31
CA GLU A 197 23.62 9.29 4.76
C GLU A 197 24.80 8.57 5.44
N SER A 198 25.65 7.89 4.67
CA SER A 198 26.79 7.13 5.20
C SER A 198 27.96 7.04 4.24
N ALA A 199 29.10 6.53 4.72
CA ALA A 199 30.27 6.25 3.89
C ALA A 199 30.04 5.14 2.84
N TRP A 200 29.03 4.29 3.01
CA TRP A 200 28.70 3.26 2.01
C TRP A 200 27.91 3.86 0.83
N ASN A 201 27.07 4.87 1.11
CA ASN A 201 26.36 5.68 0.12
C ASN A 201 25.72 4.88 -1.03
N PRO A 202 24.88 3.87 -0.75
CA PRO A 202 24.27 3.04 -1.78
C PRO A 202 23.25 3.81 -2.63
N ILE A 203 22.92 3.24 -3.78
CA ILE A 203 21.82 3.71 -4.62
C ILE A 203 20.48 3.59 -3.86
N ILE A 204 19.71 4.67 -3.77
CA ILE A 204 18.53 4.78 -2.90
C ILE A 204 17.21 4.43 -3.60
N TRP A 205 17.14 4.52 -4.94
CA TRP A 205 15.88 4.38 -5.65
C TRP A 205 15.15 3.04 -5.41
N PRO A 206 15.82 1.88 -5.19
CA PRO A 206 15.09 0.65 -4.89
C PRO A 206 14.31 0.73 -3.58
N PHE A 207 14.87 1.42 -2.58
CA PHE A 207 14.18 1.69 -1.32
C PHE A 207 12.99 2.64 -1.54
N LYS A 208 13.16 3.72 -2.31
CA LYS A 208 12.05 4.63 -2.66
C LYS A 208 10.92 3.92 -3.41
N PHE A 209 11.22 2.93 -4.23
CA PHE A 209 10.22 2.12 -4.92
C PHE A 209 9.32 1.32 -3.94
N THR A 210 9.86 0.90 -2.78
CA THR A 210 9.04 0.22 -1.76
C THR A 210 7.90 1.10 -1.24
N PHE A 211 8.04 2.43 -1.33
CA PHE A 211 6.99 3.37 -0.93
C PHE A 211 5.85 3.34 -1.95
N VAL A 212 6.20 3.31 -3.25
CA VAL A 212 5.22 3.13 -4.34
C VAL A 212 4.45 1.82 -4.14
N ILE A 213 5.15 0.71 -3.87
CA ILE A 213 4.53 -0.59 -3.59
C ILE A 213 3.56 -0.48 -2.40
N GLY A 214 4.02 0.05 -1.26
CA GLY A 214 3.21 0.14 -0.05
C GLY A 214 1.90 0.92 -0.25
N PHE A 215 1.96 2.05 -0.95
CA PHE A 215 0.78 2.87 -1.21
C PHE A 215 -0.13 2.31 -2.31
N VAL A 216 0.41 1.60 -3.30
CA VAL A 216 -0.42 0.84 -4.26
C VAL A 216 -1.17 -0.29 -3.56
N LEU A 217 -0.51 -1.03 -2.67
CA LEU A 217 -1.16 -2.06 -1.86
C LEU A 217 -2.23 -1.47 -0.94
N LEU A 218 -1.94 -0.32 -0.32
CA LEU A 218 -2.91 0.40 0.52
C LEU A 218 -4.12 0.86 -0.30
N LEU A 219 -3.92 1.35 -1.52
CA LEU A 219 -4.99 1.73 -2.43
C LEU A 219 -5.88 0.53 -2.76
N MET A 220 -5.27 -0.60 -3.15
CA MET A 220 -5.99 -1.84 -3.44
C MET A 220 -6.79 -2.32 -2.22
N GLN A 221 -6.17 -2.34 -1.04
CA GLN A 221 -6.83 -2.77 0.20
C GLN A 221 -7.98 -1.81 0.58
N THR A 222 -7.81 -0.50 0.39
CA THR A 222 -8.86 0.48 0.67
C THR A 222 -10.07 0.27 -0.25
N ILE A 223 -9.84 -0.02 -1.55
CA ILE A 223 -10.92 -0.37 -2.47
C ILE A 223 -11.62 -1.66 -2.02
N ALA A 224 -10.86 -2.66 -1.55
CA ALA A 224 -11.44 -3.89 -1.01
C ALA A 224 -12.32 -3.65 0.23
N GLU A 225 -11.91 -2.78 1.16
CA GLU A 225 -12.74 -2.39 2.31
C GLU A 225 -13.99 -1.60 1.91
N VAL A 226 -13.91 -0.73 0.89
CA VAL A 226 -15.08 -0.05 0.32
C VAL A 226 -16.08 -1.06 -0.24
N MET A 227 -15.61 -2.06 -0.99
CA MET A 227 -16.49 -3.12 -1.51
C MET A 227 -17.18 -3.91 -0.39
N LYS A 228 -16.48 -4.21 0.71
CA LYS A 228 -17.10 -4.84 1.90
C LYS A 228 -18.17 -3.97 2.52
N CYS A 229 -17.92 -2.66 2.67
CA CYS A 229 -18.91 -1.73 3.23
C CYS A 229 -20.17 -1.69 2.37
N ILE A 230 -20.02 -1.62 1.04
CA ILE A 230 -21.15 -1.62 0.10
C ILE A 230 -21.96 -2.93 0.19
N LEU A 231 -21.28 -4.07 0.36
CA LEU A 231 -21.95 -5.37 0.55
C LEU A 231 -22.80 -5.40 1.82
N VAL A 232 -22.27 -4.93 2.95
CA VAL A 232 -23.00 -4.87 4.23
C VAL A 232 -24.24 -3.97 4.10
N LEU A 233 -24.11 -2.84 3.41
CA LEU A 233 -25.24 -1.93 3.18
C LEU A 233 -26.29 -2.52 2.23
N SER A 234 -25.89 -3.36 1.28
CA SER A 234 -26.80 -3.98 0.30
C SER A 234 -27.56 -5.19 0.86
N LYS A 235 -26.97 -5.95 1.80
CA LYS A 235 -27.58 -7.13 2.42
C LYS A 235 -27.50 -7.11 3.96
N PRO A 236 -28.12 -6.12 4.61
CA PRO A 236 -27.97 -5.96 6.06
C PRO A 236 -28.64 -7.08 6.89
N ARG A 237 -29.80 -7.58 6.44
CA ARG A 237 -30.63 -8.54 7.22
C ARG A 237 -30.04 -9.94 7.34
N VAL A 238 -29.18 -10.36 6.42
CA VAL A 238 -28.57 -11.70 6.45
C VAL A 238 -27.45 -11.78 7.49
N LEU A 239 -26.72 -10.67 7.68
CA LEU A 239 -25.60 -10.60 8.62
C LEU A 239 -26.03 -10.27 10.06
N GLU A 240 -27.15 -9.56 10.23
CA GLU A 240 -27.78 -9.36 11.55
C GLU A 240 -28.30 -10.69 12.12
N ALA A 241 -28.84 -11.58 11.27
CA ALA A 241 -29.32 -12.91 11.69
C ALA A 241 -28.19 -13.87 12.13
N GLU A 242 -27.05 -13.86 11.44
CA GLU A 242 -25.86 -14.66 11.84
C GLU A 242 -25.16 -14.08 13.09
N GLY A 243 -25.24 -12.76 13.30
CA GLY A 243 -24.70 -12.09 14.48
C GLY A 243 -25.54 -12.28 15.75
N GLU A 244 -26.85 -12.52 15.63
CA GLU A 244 -27.73 -12.88 16.76
C GLU A 244 -27.57 -14.34 17.17
N GLU A 245 -27.35 -15.28 16.24
CA GLU A 245 -27.11 -16.71 16.56
C GLU A 245 -25.79 -16.98 17.29
N THR A 246 -24.82 -16.05 17.25
CA THR A 246 -23.53 -16.18 17.96
C THR A 246 -23.54 -15.54 19.36
N ILE A 247 -24.60 -14.84 19.73
CA ILE A 247 -24.77 -14.19 21.05
C ILE A 247 -25.91 -14.85 21.86
N GLY A 248 -26.62 -15.83 21.27
CA GLY A 248 -27.66 -16.64 21.92
C GLY A 248 -27.13 -17.84 22.69
#